data_AF-A0A1H3R382-F1
#
_entry.id   AF-A0A1H3R382-F1
#
_cell.length_a   1.000
_cell.length_b   1.000
_cell.length_c   1.000
_cell.angle_alpha   90.00
_cell.angle_beta   90.00
_cell.angle_gamma   90.00
#
_symmetry.space_group_name_H-M   'P 1'
#
loop_
_entity.id
_entity.type
_entity.pdbx_description
1 polymer ?
#
loop_
_entity_poly.entity_id
_entity_poly.type
_entity_poly.pdbx_seq_one_letter_code
_entity_poly.pdbx_strand_id
1 'polypeptide(L)'
;MALYMGATMAIVRLAFMLGMYSNRKANVAILVGATIAFVMSLYLVRSQDTVADIAWMKAVIPRHSIAILTSERVDISDARVRELADATIEAQRGEIAEMKRYIADIQANGDAPAGTARSRSWNRASDIESADHDRPLRGGCRRNRAYGSPICHPLRGSLCFLAASGTQARRRC
;
A
#
# COMPACT_ATOMS: atom_id res chain seq x y z
N MET A 1 -20.62 -5.49 0.85
CA MET A 1 -20.62 -5.14 2.29
C MET A 1 -22.03 -4.87 2.84
N ALA A 2 -22.89 -4.16 2.10
CA ALA A 2 -24.24 -3.83 2.58
C ALA A 2 -25.12 -5.05 2.94
N LEU A 3 -25.03 -6.16 2.19
CA LEU A 3 -25.92 -7.32 2.38
C LEU A 3 -25.78 -8.00 3.75
N TYR A 4 -24.57 -8.44 4.14
CA TYR A 4 -24.38 -9.09 5.44
C TYR A 4 -24.53 -8.12 6.62
N MET A 5 -24.19 -6.83 6.43
CA MET A 5 -24.43 -5.78 7.44
C MET A 5 -25.92 -5.55 7.68
N GLY A 6 -26.70 -5.40 6.60
CA GLY A 6 -28.16 -5.26 6.68
C GLY A 6 -28.84 -6.49 7.26
N ALA A 7 -28.39 -7.70 6.88
CA ALA A 7 -28.89 -8.95 7.42
C ALA A 7 -28.65 -9.08 8.93
N THR A 8 -27.45 -8.73 9.40
CA THR A 8 -27.12 -8.71 10.84
C THR A 8 -28.02 -7.74 11.59
N MET A 9 -28.21 -6.53 11.06
CA MET A 9 -29.05 -5.51 11.70
C MET A 9 -30.52 -5.94 11.77
N ALA A 10 -31.03 -6.59 10.73
CA ALA A 10 -32.38 -7.14 10.69
C ALA A 10 -32.58 -8.22 11.76
N ILE A 11 -31.63 -9.14 11.92
CA ILE A 11 -31.65 -10.19 12.95
C ILE A 11 -31.68 -9.57 14.35
N VAL A 12 -30.77 -8.62 14.62
CA VAL A 12 -30.66 -7.96 15.93
C VAL A 12 -31.94 -7.20 16.27
N ARG A 13 -32.45 -6.35 15.37
CA ARG A 13 -33.70 -5.61 15.61
C ARG A 13 -34.87 -6.55 15.89
N LEU A 14 -35.02 -7.60 15.09
CA LEU A 14 -36.12 -8.52 15.25
C LEU A 14 -36.02 -9.23 16.60
N ALA A 15 -34.83 -9.69 17.01
CA ALA A 15 -34.58 -10.38 18.26
C ALA A 15 -35.03 -9.57 19.51
N PHE A 16 -34.81 -8.26 19.52
CA PHE A 16 -35.23 -7.39 20.63
C PHE A 16 -36.72 -6.99 20.61
N MET A 17 -37.41 -7.13 19.48
CA MET A 17 -38.80 -6.72 19.30
C MET A 17 -39.79 -7.89 19.10
N LEU A 18 -39.34 -9.14 19.29
CA LEU A 18 -40.15 -10.35 19.06
C LEU A 18 -41.49 -10.36 19.81
N GLY A 19 -41.56 -9.73 21.00
CA GLY A 19 -42.76 -9.71 21.84
C GLY A 19 -43.86 -8.71 21.40
N MET A 20 -43.55 -7.78 20.50
CA MET A 20 -44.45 -6.70 20.10
C MET A 20 -45.24 -7.02 18.81
N TYR A 21 -44.69 -7.90 17.96
CA TYR A 21 -45.27 -8.22 16.66
C TYR A 21 -46.18 -9.45 16.75
N SER A 22 -47.48 -9.26 16.51
CA SER A 22 -48.51 -10.31 16.67
C SER A 22 -48.36 -11.49 15.69
N ASN A 23 -47.86 -11.23 14.47
CA ASN A 23 -47.73 -12.26 13.45
C ASN A 23 -46.39 -13.02 13.55
N ARG A 24 -46.38 -14.07 14.37
CA ARG A 24 -45.20 -14.92 14.55
C ARG A 24 -44.69 -15.56 13.26
N LYS A 25 -45.56 -15.87 12.28
CA LYS A 25 -45.15 -16.49 11.01
C LYS A 25 -44.31 -15.52 10.18
N ALA A 26 -44.73 -14.25 10.10
CA ALA A 26 -43.98 -13.21 9.41
C ALA A 26 -42.62 -12.95 10.07
N ASN A 27 -42.57 -12.91 11.41
CA ASN A 27 -41.32 -12.72 12.15
C ASN A 27 -40.31 -13.85 11.89
N VAL A 28 -40.77 -15.11 11.95
CA VAL A 28 -39.91 -16.26 11.66
C VAL A 28 -39.43 -16.24 10.20
N ALA A 29 -40.30 -15.88 9.24
CA ALA A 29 -39.90 -15.78 7.85
C ALA A 29 -38.79 -14.73 7.63
N ILE A 30 -38.90 -13.57 8.26
CA ILE A 30 -37.88 -12.51 8.19
C ILE A 30 -36.56 -12.97 8.83
N LEU A 31 -36.63 -13.62 10.00
CA LEU A 31 -35.44 -14.09 10.72
C LEU A 31 -34.69 -15.17 9.92
N VAL A 32 -35.41 -16.14 9.38
CA VAL A 32 -34.84 -17.21 8.55
C VAL A 32 -34.25 -16.62 7.27
N GLY A 33 -34.99 -15.74 6.59
CA GLY A 33 -34.51 -15.07 5.38
C GLY A 33 -33.24 -14.26 5.63
N ALA A 34 -33.19 -13.49 6.72
CA ALA A 34 -32.01 -12.71 7.09
C ALA A 34 -30.82 -13.61 7.47
N THR A 35 -31.05 -14.72 8.17
CA THR A 35 -29.99 -15.67 8.52
C THR A 35 -29.39 -16.32 7.28
N ILE A 36 -30.23 -16.76 6.34
CA ILE A 36 -29.78 -17.31 5.06
C ILE A 36 -29.00 -16.26 4.26
N ALA A 37 -29.54 -15.04 4.14
CA ALA A 37 -28.86 -13.95 3.43
C ALA A 37 -27.51 -13.61 4.07
N PHE A 38 -27.41 -13.64 5.40
CA PHE A 38 -26.16 -13.42 6.13
C PHE A 38 -25.13 -14.51 5.83
N VAL A 39 -25.48 -15.79 6.00
CA VAL A 39 -24.56 -16.91 5.77
C VAL A 39 -24.12 -16.97 4.32
N MET A 40 -25.05 -16.81 3.37
CA MET A 40 -24.74 -16.81 1.94
C MET A 40 -23.82 -15.65 1.56
N SER A 41 -24.12 -14.43 2.04
CA SER A 41 -23.28 -13.26 1.77
C SER A 41 -21.88 -13.41 2.37
N LEU A 42 -21.77 -14.00 3.57
CA LEU A 42 -20.51 -14.27 4.24
C LEU A 42 -19.69 -15.32 3.48
N TYR A 43 -20.36 -16.36 2.99
CA TYR A 43 -19.73 -17.39 2.17
C TYR A 43 -19.16 -16.80 0.89
N LEU A 44 -19.95 -16.03 0.13
CA LEU A 44 -19.52 -15.42 -1.14
C LEU A 44 -18.35 -14.45 -0.96
N VAL A 45 -18.37 -13.59 0.06
CA VAL A 45 -17.27 -12.64 0.28
C VAL A 45 -15.97 -13.34 0.72
N ARG A 46 -16.08 -14.53 1.33
CA ARG A 46 -14.92 -15.31 1.77
C ARG A 46 -14.37 -16.23 0.70
N SER A 47 -15.21 -16.77 -0.18
CA SER A 47 -14.76 -17.69 -1.20
C SER A 47 -13.92 -16.98 -2.26
N GLN A 48 -14.23 -15.72 -2.60
CA GLN A 48 -13.56 -14.94 -3.66
C GLN A 48 -13.56 -15.61 -5.05
N ASP A 49 -14.17 -16.79 -5.21
CA ASP A 49 -14.22 -17.58 -6.45
C ASP A 49 -14.88 -16.86 -7.63
N THR A 50 -15.71 -15.85 -7.36
CA THR A 50 -16.45 -15.13 -8.40
C THR A 50 -15.64 -14.03 -9.09
N VAL A 51 -14.39 -13.80 -8.67
CA VAL A 51 -13.53 -12.74 -9.23
C VAL A 51 -12.58 -13.35 -10.26
N ALA A 52 -12.88 -13.16 -11.55
CA ALA A 52 -12.04 -13.61 -12.66
C ALA A 52 -10.83 -12.67 -12.91
N ASP A 53 -9.77 -13.18 -13.57
CA ASP A 53 -8.49 -12.48 -13.78
C ASP A 53 -8.64 -11.08 -14.40
N ILE A 54 -9.45 -10.96 -15.45
CA ILE A 54 -9.72 -9.67 -16.09
C ILE A 54 -10.45 -8.72 -15.14
N ALA A 55 -11.44 -9.22 -14.39
CA ALA A 55 -12.18 -8.41 -13.43
C ALA A 55 -11.29 -7.94 -12.29
N TRP A 56 -10.37 -8.80 -11.82
CA TRP A 56 -9.36 -8.47 -10.84
C TRP A 56 -8.43 -7.36 -11.35
N MET A 57 -7.81 -7.53 -12.53
CA MET A 57 -6.89 -6.52 -13.09
C MET A 57 -7.57 -5.17 -13.31
N LYS A 58 -8.80 -5.17 -13.85
CA LYS A 58 -9.59 -3.94 -14.04
C LYS A 58 -9.91 -3.24 -12.71
N ALA A 59 -10.14 -3.99 -11.63
CA ALA A 59 -10.38 -3.43 -10.31
C ALA A 59 -9.09 -2.94 -9.62
N VAL A 60 -7.94 -3.51 -9.96
CA VAL A 60 -6.64 -3.18 -9.35
C VAL A 60 -5.98 -1.97 -10.01
N ILE A 61 -6.11 -1.78 -11.33
CA ILE A 61 -5.57 -0.60 -12.05
C ILE A 61 -5.92 0.75 -11.37
N PRO A 62 -7.19 1.02 -10.98
CA PRO A 62 -7.56 2.23 -10.26
C PRO A 62 -6.87 2.40 -8.90
N ARG A 63 -6.57 1.30 -8.20
CA ARG A 63 -5.89 1.35 -6.89
C ARG A 63 -4.45 1.81 -7.05
N HIS A 64 -3.74 1.29 -8.05
CA HIS A 64 -2.39 1.74 -8.39
C HIS A 64 -2.39 3.20 -8.83
N SER A 65 -3.35 3.63 -9.66
CA SER A 65 -3.39 5.04 -10.07
C SER A 65 -3.63 5.99 -8.89
N ILE A 66 -4.47 5.62 -7.92
CA ILE A 66 -4.67 6.42 -6.68
C ILE A 66 -3.36 6.52 -5.89
N ALA A 67 -2.61 5.42 -5.77
CA ALA A 67 -1.37 5.41 -5.01
C ALA A 67 -0.25 6.21 -5.71
N ILE A 68 -0.14 6.15 -7.05
CA ILE A 68 0.73 7.05 -7.83
C ILE A 68 0.36 8.51 -7.56
N LEU A 69 -0.91 8.86 -7.75
CA LEU A 69 -1.40 10.23 -7.61
C LEU A 69 -1.24 10.77 -6.18
N THR A 70 -1.37 9.91 -5.17
CA THR A 70 -1.12 10.27 -3.77
C THR A 70 0.36 10.47 -3.51
N SER A 71 1.22 9.59 -4.04
CA SER A 71 2.68 9.67 -3.89
C SER A 71 3.30 10.87 -4.62
N GLU A 72 2.70 11.29 -5.75
CA GLU A 72 3.11 12.48 -6.49
C GLU A 72 2.74 13.78 -5.77
N ARG A 73 1.62 13.81 -5.03
CA ARG A 73 1.09 15.03 -4.39
C ARG A 73 1.46 15.20 -2.93
N VAL A 74 1.88 14.16 -2.24
CA VAL A 74 2.23 14.25 -0.83
C VAL A 74 3.54 15.02 -0.64
N ASP A 75 3.54 15.98 0.28
CA ASP A 75 4.72 16.72 0.68
C ASP A 75 5.51 15.88 1.71
N ILE A 76 6.72 15.45 1.33
CA ILE A 76 7.57 14.56 2.14
C ILE A 76 8.88 15.25 2.47
N SER A 77 9.14 15.43 3.77
CA SER A 77 10.35 16.11 4.26
C SER A 77 11.57 15.18 4.42
N ASP A 78 11.38 13.88 4.69
CA ASP A 78 12.48 12.90 4.84
C ASP A 78 12.88 12.34 3.46
N ALA A 79 14.16 12.51 3.10
CA ALA A 79 14.71 12.08 1.81
C ALA A 79 14.59 10.58 1.55
N ARG A 80 14.65 9.73 2.58
CA ARG A 80 14.49 8.27 2.43
C ARG A 80 13.05 7.90 2.07
N VAL A 81 12.09 8.63 2.63
CA VAL A 81 10.66 8.42 2.36
C VAL A 81 10.30 8.94 0.97
N ARG A 82 10.96 10.01 0.49
CA ARG A 82 10.83 10.50 -0.88
C ARG A 82 11.34 9.46 -1.89
N GLU A 83 12.53 8.90 -1.64
CA GLU A 83 13.10 7.83 -2.48
C GLU A 83 12.18 6.60 -2.53
N LEU A 84 11.55 6.23 -1.40
CA LEU A 84 10.55 5.16 -1.36
C LEU A 84 9.28 5.49 -2.16
N ALA A 85 8.80 6.73 -2.11
CA ALA A 85 7.63 7.17 -2.86
C ALA A 85 7.90 7.14 -4.37
N ASP A 86 9.07 7.60 -4.81
CA ASP A 86 9.49 7.57 -6.22
C ASP A 86 9.64 6.13 -6.73
N ALA A 87 10.25 5.25 -5.92
CA ALA A 87 10.32 3.84 -6.24
C ALA A 87 8.91 3.25 -6.38
N THR A 88 7.99 3.58 -5.48
CA THR A 88 6.60 3.10 -5.50
C THR A 88 5.87 3.54 -6.77
N ILE A 89 6.01 4.81 -7.17
CA ILE A 89 5.42 5.33 -8.42
C ILE A 89 5.89 4.52 -9.62
N GLU A 90 7.19 4.27 -9.72
CA GLU A 90 7.77 3.55 -10.87
C GLU A 90 7.25 2.10 -10.96
N ALA A 91 7.25 1.37 -9.85
CA ALA A 91 6.70 0.00 -9.83
C ALA A 91 5.24 -0.03 -10.26
N GLN A 92 4.41 0.86 -9.70
CA GLN A 92 2.98 0.83 -9.97
C GLN A 92 2.67 1.20 -11.42
N ARG A 93 3.46 2.09 -12.05
CA ARG A 93 3.34 2.39 -13.48
C ARG A 93 3.70 1.16 -14.33
N GLY A 94 4.77 0.46 -13.99
CA GLY A 94 5.15 -0.80 -14.64
C GLY A 94 4.07 -1.88 -14.53
N GLU A 95 3.53 -2.09 -13.33
CA GLU A 95 2.46 -3.06 -13.06
C GLU A 95 1.16 -2.72 -13.80
N ILE A 96 0.79 -1.43 -13.90
CA ILE A 96 -0.36 -1.01 -14.72
C ILE A 96 -0.14 -1.37 -16.20
N ALA A 97 1.05 -1.14 -16.74
CA ALA A 97 1.35 -1.45 -18.13
C ALA A 97 1.32 -2.96 -18.40
N GLU A 98 1.80 -3.76 -17.45
CA GLU A 98 1.74 -5.23 -17.50
C GLU A 98 0.30 -5.74 -17.45
N MET A 99 -0.50 -5.29 -16.49
CA MET A 99 -1.92 -5.68 -16.39
C MET A 99 -2.72 -5.31 -17.64
N LYS A 100 -2.47 -4.13 -18.22
CA LYS A 100 -3.13 -3.73 -19.48
C LYS A 100 -2.78 -4.67 -20.64
N ARG A 101 -1.52 -5.12 -20.71
CA ARG A 101 -1.08 -6.10 -21.71
C ARG A 101 -1.74 -7.45 -21.50
N TYR A 102 -1.77 -7.96 -20.27
CA TYR A 102 -2.43 -9.23 -19.96
C TYR A 102 -3.94 -9.18 -20.21
N ILE A 103 -4.63 -8.08 -19.90
CA ILE A 103 -6.04 -7.92 -20.27
C ILE A 103 -6.22 -8.05 -21.79
N ALA A 104 -5.40 -7.35 -22.58
CA ALA A 104 -5.51 -7.40 -24.04
C ALA A 104 -5.19 -8.80 -24.59
N ASP A 105 -4.17 -9.46 -24.05
CA ASP A 105 -3.76 -10.81 -24.45
C ASP A 105 -4.84 -11.85 -24.11
N ILE A 106 -5.33 -11.88 -22.87
CA ILE A 106 -6.39 -12.83 -22.47
C ILE A 106 -7.68 -12.60 -23.26
N GLN A 107 -8.01 -11.34 -23.58
CA GLN A 107 -9.18 -11.04 -24.41
C GLN A 107 -9.04 -11.49 -25.86
N ALA A 108 -7.83 -11.52 -26.41
CA ALA A 108 -7.57 -11.90 -27.79
C ALA A 108 -7.31 -13.41 -27.96
N ASN A 109 -6.54 -13.99 -27.02
CA ASN A 109 -5.94 -15.31 -27.15
C ASN A 109 -6.44 -16.32 -26.09
N GLY A 110 -7.22 -15.86 -25.10
CA GLY A 110 -7.65 -16.69 -23.97
C GLY A 110 -6.57 -16.85 -22.90
N ASP A 111 -6.81 -17.75 -21.94
CA ASP A 111 -5.90 -17.95 -20.80
C ASP A 111 -4.57 -18.58 -21.24
N ALA A 112 -3.47 -18.07 -20.68
CA ALA A 112 -2.14 -18.61 -20.97
C ALA A 112 -2.00 -20.05 -20.44
N PRO A 113 -1.18 -20.90 -21.09
CA PRO A 113 -0.91 -22.25 -20.61
C PRO A 113 -0.36 -22.25 -19.18
N ALA A 114 -0.75 -23.27 -18.39
CA ALA A 114 -0.24 -23.45 -17.04
C ALA A 114 1.31 -23.51 -17.03
N GLY A 115 1.94 -22.72 -16.16
CA GLY A 115 3.40 -22.62 -16.07
C GLY A 115 4.03 -21.50 -16.92
N THR A 116 3.23 -20.70 -17.63
CA THR A 116 3.72 -19.50 -18.32
C THR A 116 4.34 -18.53 -17.31
N ALA A 117 5.61 -18.18 -17.51
CA ALA A 117 6.32 -17.26 -16.62
C ALA A 117 5.79 -15.83 -16.77
N ARG A 118 5.67 -15.12 -15.64
CA ARG A 118 5.37 -13.68 -15.63
C ARG A 118 6.49 -12.92 -16.34
N SER A 119 6.17 -12.27 -17.44
CA SER A 119 7.09 -11.36 -18.13
C SER A 119 7.26 -10.08 -17.31
N ARG A 120 8.11 -10.10 -16.27
CA ARG A 120 8.49 -8.86 -15.56
C ARG A 120 9.19 -7.94 -16.55
N SER A 121 8.49 -6.93 -17.03
CA SER A 121 9.11 -5.88 -17.85
C SER A 121 9.98 -4.93 -17.02
N TRP A 122 10.01 -5.10 -15.70
CA TRP A 122 10.70 -4.21 -14.76
C TRP A 122 11.26 -4.99 -13.56
N ASN A 123 12.57 -4.90 -13.31
CA ASN A 123 13.29 -5.71 -12.33
C ASN A 123 14.01 -4.85 -11.27
N ARG A 124 13.27 -4.32 -10.28
CA ARG A 124 13.87 -3.60 -9.13
C ARG A 124 14.92 -4.40 -8.35
N ALA A 125 14.85 -5.73 -8.34
CA ALA A 125 15.77 -6.56 -7.54
C ALA A 125 17.23 -6.47 -8.03
N SER A 126 17.48 -6.39 -9.34
CA SER A 126 18.81 -6.06 -9.86
C SER A 126 19.22 -4.63 -9.55
N ASP A 127 18.24 -3.72 -9.49
CA ASP A 127 18.49 -2.28 -9.46
C ASP A 127 18.72 -1.75 -8.04
N ILE A 128 18.12 -2.36 -7.01
CA ILE A 128 18.35 -2.02 -5.60
C ILE A 128 19.61 -2.70 -5.06
N GLU A 129 19.89 -3.96 -5.43
CA GLU A 129 21.11 -4.66 -4.99
C GLU A 129 22.38 -3.96 -5.51
N SER A 130 22.27 -3.28 -6.67
CA SER A 130 23.33 -2.42 -7.22
C SER A 130 23.43 -1.04 -6.53
N ALA A 131 22.37 -0.55 -5.89
CA ALA A 131 22.34 0.78 -5.26
C ALA A 131 22.75 0.76 -3.79
N ASP A 132 22.61 -0.37 -3.11
CA ASP A 132 22.92 -0.52 -1.67
C ASP A 132 24.40 -0.85 -1.41
N HIS A 133 25.14 -1.33 -2.41
CA HIS A 133 26.54 -1.75 -2.22
C HIS A 133 27.58 -0.61 -2.30
N ASP A 134 27.21 0.58 -2.79
CA ASP A 134 28.17 1.67 -3.09
C ASP A 134 27.85 3.04 -2.47
N ARG A 135 26.94 3.15 -1.49
CA ARG A 135 26.80 4.40 -0.71
C ARG A 135 27.67 4.36 0.55
N PRO A 136 28.87 4.96 0.56
CA PRO A 136 29.43 5.42 1.83
C PRO A 136 28.45 6.45 2.40
N LEU A 137 28.08 6.30 3.67
CA LEU A 137 27.36 7.31 4.43
C LEU A 137 28.24 8.58 4.53
N ARG A 138 28.33 9.37 3.45
CA ARG A 138 28.99 10.67 3.43
C ARG A 138 28.12 11.63 4.23
N GLY A 139 28.43 11.75 5.51
CA GLY A 139 27.93 12.81 6.38
C GLY A 139 28.31 14.18 5.80
N GLY A 140 27.36 14.81 5.12
CA GLY A 140 27.46 16.20 4.69
C GLY A 140 26.68 17.10 5.64
N CYS A 141 27.35 18.01 6.33
CA CYS A 141 26.71 19.08 7.09
C CYS A 141 26.00 20.06 6.12
N ARG A 142 24.67 19.96 6.02
CA ARG A 142 23.85 20.97 5.33
C ARG A 142 23.53 22.09 6.32
N ARG A 143 23.99 23.31 6.03
CA ARG A 143 23.75 24.51 6.85
C ARG A 143 22.29 24.96 6.65
N ASN A 144 21.43 24.84 7.67
CA ASN A 144 20.06 25.37 7.61
C ASN A 144 20.10 26.89 7.76
N ARG A 145 19.53 27.63 6.80
CA ARG A 145 19.55 29.11 6.76
C ARG A 145 18.35 29.74 7.49
N ALA A 146 17.41 28.94 8.00
CA ALA A 146 16.18 29.43 8.63
C ALA A 146 16.22 29.54 10.17
N TYR A 147 17.13 28.81 10.84
CA TYR A 147 17.33 28.91 12.30
C TYR A 147 18.83 28.91 12.58
N GLY A 148 19.34 30.02 13.12
CA GLY A 148 20.77 30.29 13.33
C GLY A 148 21.41 29.51 14.49
N SER A 149 21.22 28.20 14.58
CA SER A 149 21.84 27.37 15.62
C SER A 149 22.30 26.02 15.06
N PRO A 150 23.60 25.68 15.14
CA PRO A 150 24.07 24.35 14.79
C PRO A 150 23.73 23.36 15.91
N ILE A 151 22.90 22.37 15.62
CA ILE A 151 22.66 21.25 16.53
C ILE A 151 23.61 20.11 16.13
N CYS A 152 24.66 19.89 16.94
CA CYS A 152 25.51 18.70 16.85
C CYS A 152 25.02 17.66 17.87
N HIS A 153 24.62 16.48 17.40
CA HIS A 153 24.43 15.32 18.28
C HIS A 153 25.78 14.66 18.59
N PRO A 154 26.04 14.23 19.84
CA PRO A 154 27.34 13.70 20.24
C PRO A 154 27.48 12.24 19.79
N LEU A 155 28.58 11.95 19.07
CA LEU A 155 29.07 10.58 18.93
C LEU A 155 30.01 10.25 20.08
N ARG A 156 29.76 9.06 20.60
CA ARG A 156 30.37 8.35 21.72
C ARG A 156 31.88 8.15 21.52
N GLY A 157 32.68 8.49 22.54
CA GLY A 157 33.95 7.82 22.84
C GLY A 157 35.24 8.43 22.28
N SER A 158 35.85 9.31 23.08
CA SER A 158 37.29 9.44 23.38
C SER A 158 37.72 10.91 23.44
N LEU A 159 38.28 11.26 24.59
CA LEU A 159 38.82 12.57 24.92
C LEU A 159 39.87 13.01 23.90
N CYS A 160 39.70 14.20 23.34
CA CYS A 160 40.79 14.95 22.73
C CYS A 160 40.91 16.29 23.45
N PHE A 161 41.70 16.26 24.51
CA PHE A 161 42.29 17.42 25.15
C PHE A 161 43.32 17.99 24.17
N LEU A 162 43.17 19.23 23.68
CA LEU A 162 44.33 20.05 23.37
C LEU A 162 43.99 21.54 23.26
N ALA A 163 44.91 22.30 23.84
CA ALA A 163 44.91 23.72 24.06
C ALA A 163 45.07 24.55 22.77
N ALA A 164 44.67 25.81 22.90
CA ALA A 164 44.75 26.86 21.91
C ALA A 164 46.17 27.14 21.41
N SER A 165 46.30 27.44 20.11
CA SER A 165 47.02 28.61 19.55
C SER A 165 47.25 28.45 18.04
N GLY A 166 47.08 29.56 17.29
CA GLY A 166 47.72 29.73 15.99
C GLY A 166 46.86 29.50 14.73
N THR A 167 46.52 30.61 14.09
CA THR A 167 46.61 30.81 12.62
C THR A 167 45.89 29.85 11.67
N GLN A 168 44.67 30.26 11.34
CA GLN A 168 44.04 30.26 10.02
C GLN A 168 44.92 29.88 8.81
N ALA A 169 44.78 28.66 8.28
CA ALA A 169 44.89 28.40 6.84
C ALA A 169 44.37 27.01 6.45
N ARG A 170 43.21 27.03 5.79
CA ARG A 170 42.93 26.34 4.53
C ARG A 170 42.82 24.80 4.49
N ARG A 171 41.63 24.41 4.00
CA ARG A 171 41.33 23.31 3.05
C ARG A 171 41.21 21.91 3.66
N ARG A 172 39.96 21.47 3.84
CA ARG A 172 39.25 20.56 2.91
C ARG A 172 37.94 20.11 3.56
N CYS A 173 36.83 20.35 2.87
CA CYS A 173 35.81 19.34 2.72
C CYS A 173 36.01 18.73 1.33
#